data_AF-A0A5N4AQ47-F1
#
_entry.id   AF-A0A5N4AQ47-F1
#
_cell.length_a   1.000
_cell.length_b   1.000
_cell.length_c   1.000
_cell.angle_alpha   90.00
_cell.angle_beta   90.00
_cell.angle_gamma   90.00
#
_symmetry.space_group_name_H-M   'P 1'
#
loop_
_entity.id
_entity.type
_entity.pdbx_description
1 polymer ?
#
loop_
_entity_poly.entity_id
_entity_poly.type
_entity_poly.pdbx_seq_one_letter_code
_entity_poly.pdbx_strand_id
1 'polypeptide(L)'
;MSRRCRRSMFVKRSLMEVGSAVNFKLPIYNRNELENNVLLNAPSSSSLIRTTLLQTETLENDIGMDLCNNSPSGLSFTSNSPKTLALNYPTTPAKQLSLTEQLKLWAITTNVNHKQLSSLLSVLKSFHPELPKSSKTLLKTVRKLNYTPMQSADNSRGKFCYFGIENGIRHQLKISPFAVAIFEGNNKPGSLNQFLDNFITEKINSLSSTGFVYQGVKITVSLKYMICDAPARSFLKNIKPHNSYFACEKCNVKGLRMQNRILYPCNSNIEIRTDEGFLNQVHKEHHKGLSPLTKIPHFGMVSGFILDYMHMSCLGTMRRLIQYWFKPSWKCCISLSLRTEASF
;
A
#
# COMPACT_ATOMS: atom_id res chain seq x y z
N MET A 1 12.13 0.97 -28.83
CA MET A 1 11.07 1.12 -27.80
C MET A 1 11.70 1.61 -26.50
N SER A 2 11.52 2.88 -26.13
CA SER A 2 12.00 3.44 -24.86
C SER A 2 11.16 2.87 -23.70
N ARG A 3 11.78 2.14 -22.78
CA ARG A 3 11.13 1.66 -21.55
C ARG A 3 10.97 2.86 -20.62
N ARG A 4 9.76 3.41 -20.47
CA ARG A 4 9.49 4.47 -19.50
C ARG A 4 9.73 3.95 -18.08
N CYS A 5 10.49 4.70 -17.28
CA CYS A 5 10.72 4.42 -15.87
C CYS A 5 9.55 4.97 -15.05
N ARG A 6 8.87 4.10 -14.31
CA ARG A 6 7.86 4.48 -13.31
C ARG A 6 8.41 4.17 -11.92
N ARG A 7 8.40 5.16 -11.04
CA ARG A 7 8.69 4.96 -9.61
C ARG A 7 7.53 5.47 -8.79
N SER A 8 7.05 4.62 -7.89
CA SER A 8 5.95 4.89 -6.98
C SER A 8 6.42 4.64 -5.55
N MET A 9 6.09 5.57 -4.67
CA MET A 9 6.30 5.40 -3.24
C MET A 9 4.98 5.01 -2.59
N PHE A 10 4.98 3.86 -1.91
CA PHE A 10 3.82 3.34 -1.20
C PHE A 10 4.04 3.40 0.30
N VAL A 11 2.99 3.71 1.05
CA VAL A 11 2.97 3.61 2.51
C VAL A 11 2.05 2.46 2.90
N LYS A 12 2.51 1.62 3.83
CA LYS A 12 1.74 0.53 4.43
C LYS A 12 1.55 0.83 5.92
N ARG A 13 0.32 0.70 6.42
CA ARG A 13 0.03 0.80 7.86
C ARG A 13 0.65 -0.40 8.58
N SER A 14 1.55 -0.15 9.54
CA SER A 14 1.94 -1.14 10.56
C SER A 14 0.99 -0.98 11.74
N LEU A 15 0.54 -2.09 12.34
CA LEU A 15 -0.38 -2.10 13.49
C LEU A 15 0.07 -1.05 14.52
N MET A 16 -0.82 -0.09 14.78
CA MET A 16 -0.74 0.75 15.96
C MET A 16 -1.28 -0.09 17.10
N GLU A 17 -0.45 -0.42 18.08
CA GLU A 17 -0.96 -0.75 19.41
C GLU A 17 -1.60 0.52 19.96
N VAL A 18 -2.92 0.60 19.80
CA VAL A 18 -3.73 1.53 20.55
C VAL A 18 -3.90 0.88 21.92
N GLY A 19 -3.42 1.56 22.96
CA GLY A 19 -3.65 1.14 24.34
C GLY A 19 -5.14 1.16 24.65
N SER A 20 -5.82 0.06 24.32
CA SER A 20 -7.05 -0.50 24.87
C SER A 20 -7.56 -1.55 23.88
N ALA A 21 -7.66 -2.80 24.36
CA ALA A 21 -7.75 -4.02 23.59
C ALA A 21 -8.83 -4.05 22.49
N VAL A 22 -8.43 -4.30 21.25
CA VAL A 22 -9.26 -4.99 20.24
C VAL A 22 -8.37 -5.91 19.42
N ASN A 23 -8.44 -7.21 19.69
CA ASN A 23 -7.75 -8.24 18.91
C ASN A 23 -8.42 -8.37 17.53
N PHE A 24 -7.67 -8.14 16.45
CA PHE A 24 -8.10 -8.52 15.09
C PHE A 24 -7.22 -9.66 14.57
N LYS A 25 -7.82 -10.85 14.47
CA LYS A 25 -7.24 -12.03 13.82
C LYS A 25 -7.18 -11.76 12.31
N LEU A 26 -6.00 -11.91 11.69
CA LEU A 26 -5.77 -11.68 10.26
C LEU A 26 -6.17 -12.94 9.45
N PRO A 27 -6.97 -12.81 8.37
CA PRO A 27 -7.04 -13.84 7.35
C PRO A 27 -5.89 -13.68 6.35
N ILE A 28 -5.29 -14.81 5.97
CA ILE A 28 -4.25 -14.92 4.95
C ILE A 28 -4.93 -14.80 3.58
N TYR A 29 -4.56 -13.80 2.78
CA TYR A 29 -5.03 -13.65 1.40
C TYR A 29 -3.91 -13.76 0.37
N ASN A 30 -4.24 -14.45 -0.72
CA ASN A 30 -3.33 -14.98 -1.73
C ASN A 30 -2.95 -13.95 -2.81
N ARG A 31 -1.84 -14.21 -3.52
CA ARG A 31 -0.96 -13.26 -4.23
C ARG A 31 -1.54 -12.57 -5.49
N ASN A 32 -2.73 -12.92 -5.96
CA ASN A 32 -3.18 -12.60 -7.34
C ASN A 32 -4.08 -11.36 -7.48
N GLU A 33 -4.38 -10.62 -6.41
CA GLU A 33 -5.28 -9.45 -6.49
C GLU A 33 -4.58 -8.08 -6.52
N LEU A 34 -3.24 -8.03 -6.58
CA LEU A 34 -2.48 -6.77 -6.46
C LEU A 34 -2.47 -5.89 -7.72
N GLU A 35 -2.92 -6.37 -8.87
CA GLU A 35 -2.70 -5.66 -10.16
C GLU A 35 -3.80 -4.64 -10.55
N ASN A 36 -4.95 -4.59 -9.86
CA ASN A 36 -6.09 -3.77 -10.31
C ASN A 36 -6.37 -2.47 -9.51
N ASN A 37 -5.62 -2.17 -8.44
CA ASN A 37 -6.04 -1.16 -7.44
C ASN A 37 -5.43 0.25 -7.57
N VAL A 38 -4.99 0.69 -8.75
CA VAL A 38 -4.24 1.97 -8.88
C VAL A 38 -5.11 3.22 -9.05
N LEU A 39 -6.43 3.14 -9.26
CA LEU A 39 -7.19 4.35 -9.60
C LEU A 39 -8.63 4.36 -9.10
N LEU A 40 -8.89 4.64 -7.82
CA LEU A 40 -10.19 5.15 -7.36
C LEU A 40 -10.09 5.94 -6.04
N ASN A 41 -10.10 7.27 -6.13
CA ASN A 41 -10.29 8.17 -4.99
C ASN A 41 -11.70 8.76 -5.04
N ALA A 42 -12.43 8.70 -3.92
CA ALA A 42 -13.56 9.57 -3.64
C ALA A 42 -13.77 9.75 -2.12
N PRO A 43 -14.28 10.91 -1.69
CA PRO A 43 -14.48 11.23 -0.28
C PRO A 43 -15.74 10.52 0.24
N SER A 44 -15.73 10.10 1.50
CA SER A 44 -16.96 9.79 2.21
C SER A 44 -16.89 10.26 3.66
N SER A 45 -17.93 11.02 4.00
CA SER A 45 -18.33 11.46 5.32
C SER A 45 -19.33 10.45 5.92
N SER A 46 -19.19 10.27 7.24
CA SER A 46 -20.14 9.74 8.25
C SER A 46 -20.66 8.30 8.17
N SER A 47 -20.18 7.50 9.14
CA SER A 47 -20.92 6.68 10.12
C SER A 47 -22.39 6.32 9.83
N LEU A 48 -22.74 5.02 9.97
CA LEU A 48 -23.65 4.49 11.00
C LEU A 48 -23.73 2.95 10.93
N ILE A 49 -23.59 2.34 12.11
CA ILE A 49 -24.23 1.10 12.62
C ILE A 49 -24.04 -0.19 11.80
N ARG A 50 -23.19 -1.10 12.32
CA ARG A 50 -23.40 -2.53 12.13
C ARG A 50 -23.83 -3.13 13.46
N THR A 51 -25.14 -3.27 13.64
CA THR A 51 -25.73 -4.10 14.69
C THR A 51 -25.25 -5.52 14.50
N THR A 52 -24.76 -6.09 15.58
CA THR A 52 -24.41 -7.50 15.73
C THR A 52 -25.64 -8.34 15.40
N LEU A 53 -25.56 -9.13 14.33
CA LEU A 53 -26.42 -10.30 14.16
C LEU A 53 -25.51 -11.52 14.24
N LEU A 54 -25.51 -12.11 15.44
CA LEU A 54 -25.23 -13.52 15.62
C LEU A 54 -26.23 -14.28 14.74
N GLN A 55 -25.76 -14.87 13.65
CA GLN A 55 -26.48 -15.99 13.03
C GLN A 55 -25.79 -17.26 13.50
N THR A 56 -26.41 -17.86 14.50
CA THR A 56 -26.30 -19.27 14.82
C THR A 56 -26.63 -20.08 13.58
N GLU A 57 -25.74 -21.00 13.23
CA GLU A 57 -25.99 -22.07 12.29
C GLU A 57 -27.27 -22.81 12.68
N THR A 58 -28.18 -23.01 11.72
CA THR A 58 -29.18 -24.07 11.82
C THR A 58 -29.09 -24.91 10.56
N LEU A 59 -28.81 -26.19 10.81
CA LEU A 59 -28.77 -27.29 9.87
C LEU A 59 -30.15 -27.50 9.25
N GLU A 60 -30.13 -27.91 7.99
CA GLU A 60 -31.26 -28.42 7.22
C GLU A 60 -31.99 -29.53 8.00
N ASN A 61 -33.32 -29.57 7.87
CA ASN A 61 -34.06 -30.81 7.64
C ASN A 61 -35.47 -30.50 7.10
N ASP A 62 -35.78 -31.19 6.01
CA ASP A 62 -37.06 -31.29 5.35
C ASP A 62 -38.21 -31.71 6.28
N ILE A 63 -39.44 -31.30 5.94
CA ILE A 63 -40.65 -32.13 5.78
C ILE A 63 -41.86 -31.20 5.49
N GLY A 64 -42.48 -31.42 4.31
CA GLY A 64 -43.94 -31.67 4.20
C GLY A 64 -44.97 -30.53 4.33
N MET A 65 -45.59 -30.23 3.18
CA MET A 65 -47.05 -30.10 2.93
C MET A 65 -47.91 -29.00 3.59
N ASP A 66 -48.62 -28.32 2.66
CA ASP A 66 -50.01 -27.86 2.66
C ASP A 66 -50.48 -26.57 3.38
N LEU A 67 -51.02 -25.66 2.53
CA LEU A 67 -52.33 -24.97 2.56
C LEU A 67 -52.82 -24.51 3.95
N CYS A 68 -53.23 -23.26 4.23
CA CYS A 68 -54.17 -22.41 3.49
C CYS A 68 -54.35 -21.03 4.17
N ASN A 69 -54.87 -20.10 3.38
CA ASN A 69 -55.53 -18.81 3.69
C ASN A 69 -56.12 -18.61 5.11
N ASN A 70 -55.87 -17.43 5.70
CA ASN A 70 -56.90 -16.42 6.04
C ASN A 70 -56.35 -15.33 6.97
N SER A 71 -56.31 -14.09 6.48
CA SER A 71 -56.63 -12.90 7.29
C SER A 71 -58.15 -12.92 7.57
N PRO A 72 -58.71 -12.37 8.67
CA PRO A 72 -58.50 -10.96 9.00
C PRO A 72 -58.66 -10.53 10.48
N SER A 73 -58.40 -9.24 10.71
CA SER A 73 -59.03 -8.38 11.73
C SER A 73 -58.63 -8.48 13.20
N GLY A 74 -57.77 -7.53 13.60
CA GLY A 74 -58.05 -6.51 14.62
C GLY A 74 -58.47 -6.93 16.04
N LEU A 75 -57.57 -6.74 17.00
CA LEU A 75 -57.92 -6.41 18.39
C LEU A 75 -56.85 -5.48 18.98
N SER A 76 -57.27 -4.26 19.32
CA SER A 76 -56.54 -3.30 20.15
C SER A 76 -56.69 -3.65 21.62
N PHE A 77 -55.59 -3.71 22.39
CA PHE A 77 -55.66 -3.47 23.84
C PHE A 77 -54.39 -2.78 24.35
N THR A 78 -54.63 -2.00 25.39
CA THR A 78 -53.95 -0.77 25.81
C THR A 78 -52.81 -0.99 26.81
N SER A 79 -51.87 -0.03 26.77
CA SER A 79 -51.10 0.55 27.89
C SER A 79 -50.60 -0.35 29.03
N ASN A 80 -49.27 -0.46 29.13
CA ASN A 80 -48.56 0.04 30.32
C ASN A 80 -47.07 0.24 29.99
N SER A 81 -46.63 1.49 29.96
CA SER A 81 -45.21 1.84 30.05
C SER A 81 -44.82 2.04 31.51
N PRO A 82 -43.60 1.64 31.91
CA PRO A 82 -42.89 2.31 32.98
C PRO A 82 -42.09 3.48 32.39
N LYS A 83 -42.21 4.62 33.08
CA LYS A 83 -41.66 5.94 32.73
C LYS A 83 -40.13 5.93 32.53
N THR A 84 -39.74 6.68 31.51
CA THR A 84 -38.41 7.11 31.06
C THR A 84 -37.55 7.81 32.12
N LEU A 85 -36.25 7.50 32.12
CA LEU A 85 -35.20 8.49 32.40
C LEU A 85 -34.60 8.92 31.05
N ALA A 86 -35.08 10.05 30.53
CA ALA A 86 -34.63 10.63 29.27
C ALA A 86 -33.30 11.38 29.48
N LEU A 87 -32.22 10.91 28.86
CA LEU A 87 -31.07 11.74 28.55
C LEU A 87 -31.29 12.34 27.15
N ASN A 88 -31.62 13.63 27.12
CA ASN A 88 -31.81 14.41 25.91
C ASN A 88 -30.47 14.60 25.18
N TYR A 89 -30.20 13.76 24.18
CA TYR A 89 -29.25 14.11 23.12
C TYR A 89 -30.01 14.76 21.96
N PRO A 90 -29.54 15.90 21.42
CA PRO A 90 -30.15 16.50 20.23
C PRO A 90 -29.99 15.55 19.04
N THR A 91 -31.07 14.87 18.67
CA THR A 91 -31.16 14.11 17.42
C THR A 91 -31.07 15.08 16.25
N THR A 92 -29.88 15.25 15.71
CA THR A 92 -29.70 15.83 14.38
C THR A 92 -30.24 14.80 13.38
N PRO A 93 -31.17 15.16 12.46
CA PRO A 93 -31.73 14.20 11.53
C PRO A 93 -30.62 13.64 10.62
N ALA A 94 -30.43 12.32 10.65
CA ALA A 94 -29.46 11.63 9.81
C ALA A 94 -29.80 11.89 8.34
N LYS A 95 -28.92 12.60 7.63
CA LYS A 95 -29.09 12.93 6.22
C LYS A 95 -29.06 11.65 5.39
N GLN A 96 -30.19 11.26 4.81
CA GLN A 96 -30.31 10.09 3.95
C GLN A 96 -29.44 10.29 2.69
N LEU A 97 -28.50 9.36 2.46
CA LEU A 97 -27.60 9.40 1.31
C LEU A 97 -28.37 9.13 0.01
N SER A 98 -28.04 9.87 -1.05
CA SER A 98 -28.61 9.65 -2.38
C SER A 98 -28.20 8.29 -2.96
N LEU A 99 -28.98 7.74 -3.90
CA LEU A 99 -28.64 6.49 -4.60
C LEU A 99 -27.26 6.57 -5.28
N THR A 100 -26.92 7.73 -5.82
CA THR A 100 -25.60 7.99 -6.43
C THR A 100 -24.48 7.81 -5.41
N GLU A 101 -24.65 8.33 -4.19
CA GLU A 101 -23.67 8.19 -3.12
C GLU A 101 -23.58 6.75 -2.60
N GLN A 102 -24.71 6.06 -2.48
CA GLN A 102 -24.75 4.66 -2.06
C GLN A 102 -24.06 3.73 -3.06
N LEU A 103 -24.35 3.86 -4.37
CA LEU A 103 -23.69 3.08 -5.43
C LEU A 103 -22.19 3.35 -5.50
N LYS A 104 -21.80 4.61 -5.26
CA LYS A 104 -20.39 5.01 -5.20
C LYS A 104 -19.67 4.35 -4.02
N LEU A 105 -20.27 4.36 -2.84
CA LEU A 105 -19.74 3.70 -1.64
C LEU A 105 -19.65 2.19 -1.82
N TRP A 106 -20.69 1.57 -2.37
CA TRP A 106 -20.69 0.14 -2.68
C TRP A 106 -19.56 -0.21 -3.64
N ALA A 107 -19.41 0.52 -4.76
CA ALA A 107 -18.37 0.23 -5.75
C ALA A 107 -16.94 0.30 -5.17
N ILE A 108 -16.68 1.27 -4.30
CA ILE A 108 -15.38 1.43 -3.64
C ILE A 108 -15.15 0.33 -2.60
N THR A 109 -16.18 0.00 -1.82
CA THR A 109 -16.06 -0.96 -0.71
C THR A 109 -15.91 -2.41 -1.19
N THR A 110 -16.58 -2.76 -2.29
CA THR A 110 -16.55 -4.10 -2.90
C THR A 110 -15.46 -4.25 -3.97
N ASN A 111 -14.82 -3.15 -4.37
CA ASN A 111 -13.81 -3.13 -5.43
C ASN A 111 -14.32 -3.75 -6.75
N VAL A 112 -15.55 -3.40 -7.14
CA VAL A 112 -16.20 -3.96 -8.33
C VAL A 112 -15.44 -3.57 -9.60
N ASN A 113 -15.40 -4.48 -10.58
CA ASN A 113 -14.77 -4.21 -11.87
C ASN A 113 -15.45 -3.01 -12.57
N HIS A 114 -14.65 -2.09 -13.12
CA HIS A 114 -15.15 -0.88 -13.78
C HIS A 114 -16.03 -1.15 -15.01
N LYS A 115 -15.83 -2.28 -15.72
CA LYS A 115 -16.69 -2.70 -16.83
C LYS A 115 -18.05 -3.16 -16.30
N GLN A 116 -18.06 -4.03 -15.28
CA GLN A 116 -19.28 -4.51 -14.64
C GLN A 116 -20.09 -3.33 -14.06
N LEU A 117 -19.43 -2.41 -13.37
CA LEU A 117 -20.07 -1.21 -12.83
C LEU A 117 -20.64 -0.31 -13.93
N SER A 118 -19.94 -0.13 -15.06
CA SER A 118 -20.50 0.66 -16.18
C SER A 118 -21.70 -0.03 -16.82
N SER A 119 -21.69 -1.36 -16.92
CA SER A 119 -22.84 -2.14 -17.38
C SER A 119 -24.03 -1.98 -16.44
N LEU A 120 -23.82 -2.12 -15.13
CA LEU A 120 -24.86 -1.92 -14.12
C LEU A 120 -25.44 -0.49 -14.21
N LEU A 121 -24.58 0.52 -14.28
CA LEU A 121 -24.99 1.91 -14.41
C LEU A 121 -25.80 2.19 -15.69
N SER A 122 -25.48 1.51 -16.80
CA SER A 122 -26.26 1.65 -18.03
C SER A 122 -27.69 1.13 -17.91
N VAL A 123 -27.90 0.05 -17.14
CA VAL A 123 -29.24 -0.48 -16.84
C VAL A 123 -29.97 0.49 -15.91
N LEU A 124 -29.34 0.87 -14.80
CA LEU A 124 -29.94 1.73 -13.77
C LEU A 124 -30.28 3.14 -14.27
N LYS A 125 -29.56 3.65 -15.28
CA LYS A 125 -29.80 4.96 -15.92
C LYS A 125 -31.24 5.15 -16.40
N SER A 126 -31.89 4.07 -16.84
CA SER A 126 -33.27 4.11 -17.35
C SER A 126 -34.29 4.40 -16.26
N PHE A 127 -34.03 3.93 -15.04
CA PHE A 127 -34.88 4.14 -13.87
C PHE A 127 -34.43 5.36 -13.04
N HIS A 128 -33.15 5.73 -13.14
CA HIS A 128 -32.50 6.79 -12.38
C HIS A 128 -31.66 7.70 -13.31
N PRO A 129 -32.30 8.70 -13.95
CA PRO A 129 -31.65 9.59 -14.91
C PRO A 129 -30.46 10.38 -14.35
N GLU A 130 -30.44 10.62 -13.03
CA GLU A 130 -29.37 11.30 -12.30
C GLU A 130 -28.06 10.52 -12.28
N LEU A 131 -28.11 9.18 -12.43
CA LEU A 131 -26.91 8.35 -12.41
C LEU A 131 -26.06 8.54 -13.68
N PRO A 132 -24.73 8.50 -13.60
CA PRO A 132 -23.89 8.55 -14.79
C PRO A 132 -23.84 7.19 -15.50
N LYS A 133 -23.63 7.18 -16.82
CA LYS A 133 -23.47 5.94 -17.61
C LYS A 133 -22.13 5.20 -17.40
N SER A 134 -21.17 5.84 -16.71
CA SER A 134 -19.80 5.32 -16.61
C SER A 134 -19.32 5.30 -15.16
N SER A 135 -18.67 4.20 -14.78
CA SER A 135 -17.99 4.03 -13.50
C SER A 135 -17.04 5.19 -13.19
N LYS A 136 -16.27 5.65 -14.18
CA LYS A 136 -15.33 6.77 -14.05
C LYS A 136 -16.02 8.07 -13.61
N THR A 137 -17.22 8.31 -14.13
CA THR A 137 -18.00 9.51 -13.82
C THR A 137 -18.68 9.37 -12.45
N LEU A 138 -19.22 8.19 -12.11
CA LEU A 138 -19.76 7.89 -10.79
C LEU A 138 -18.71 8.13 -9.69
N LEU A 139 -17.51 7.61 -9.94
CA LEU A 139 -16.41 7.63 -8.98
C LEU A 139 -15.69 8.99 -8.96
N LYS A 140 -16.06 9.93 -9.85
CA LYS A 140 -15.40 11.23 -10.03
C LYS A 140 -13.88 11.10 -10.16
N THR A 141 -13.41 10.12 -10.94
CA THR A 141 -11.97 9.89 -11.12
C THR A 141 -11.33 11.15 -11.70
N VAL A 142 -10.39 11.75 -10.97
CA VAL A 142 -9.68 12.97 -11.38
C VAL A 142 -8.96 12.70 -12.70
N ARG A 143 -9.39 13.35 -13.79
CA ARG A 143 -8.86 13.11 -15.16
C ARG A 143 -7.57 13.88 -15.45
N LYS A 144 -7.31 14.96 -14.72
CA LYS A 144 -6.07 15.73 -14.77
C LYS A 144 -5.47 15.73 -13.37
N LEU A 145 -4.46 14.89 -13.16
CA LEU A 145 -3.62 15.01 -11.97
C LEU A 145 -2.77 16.26 -12.12
N ASN A 146 -2.79 17.12 -11.10
CA ASN A 146 -1.82 18.20 -11.00
C ASN A 146 -0.45 17.55 -10.80
N TYR A 147 0.43 17.74 -11.78
CA TYR A 147 1.81 17.28 -11.72
C TYR A 147 2.74 18.49 -11.77
N THR A 148 3.87 18.38 -11.09
CA THR A 148 4.98 19.30 -11.23
C THR A 148 5.98 18.76 -12.27
N PRO A 149 6.52 19.60 -13.17
CA PRO A 149 7.63 19.20 -14.00
C PRO A 149 8.83 18.80 -13.13
N MET A 150 9.44 17.65 -13.43
CA MET A 150 10.65 17.18 -12.73
C MET A 150 11.55 16.50 -13.74
N GLN A 151 12.83 16.89 -13.79
CA GLN A 151 13.77 16.30 -14.74
C GLN A 151 14.14 14.88 -14.35
N SER A 152 14.35 14.03 -15.35
CA SER A 152 14.97 12.71 -15.20
C SER A 152 16.50 12.86 -15.13
N ALA A 153 17.20 11.82 -14.68
CA ALA A 153 18.67 11.82 -14.54
C ALA A 153 19.44 11.95 -15.86
N ASP A 154 18.80 11.73 -17.00
CA ASP A 154 19.32 11.96 -18.35
C ASP A 154 18.95 13.34 -18.90
N ASN A 155 18.52 14.27 -18.03
CA ASN A 155 18.00 15.60 -18.35
C ASN A 155 16.72 15.60 -19.21
N SER A 156 16.11 14.44 -19.44
CA SER A 156 14.82 14.38 -20.13
C SER A 156 13.68 14.87 -19.25
N ARG A 157 12.60 15.34 -19.89
CA ARG A 157 11.39 15.80 -19.21
C ARG A 157 10.72 14.64 -18.47
N GLY A 158 10.40 14.85 -17.20
CA GLY A 158 9.57 13.96 -16.39
C GLY A 158 8.45 14.73 -15.68
N LYS A 159 7.58 13.97 -15.03
CA LYS A 159 6.41 14.47 -14.30
C LYS A 159 6.41 13.86 -12.91
N PHE A 160 6.13 14.68 -11.91
CA PHE A 160 6.00 14.25 -10.52
C PHE A 160 4.64 14.64 -9.97
N CYS A 161 4.01 13.73 -9.25
CA CYS A 161 2.76 13.99 -8.54
C CYS A 161 2.91 13.50 -7.10
N TYR A 162 2.60 14.38 -6.16
CA TYR A 162 2.61 14.09 -4.73
C TYR A 162 1.17 14.08 -4.21
N PHE A 163 0.72 12.94 -3.69
CA PHE A 163 -0.64 12.75 -3.19
C PHE A 163 -0.78 13.11 -1.71
N GLY A 164 0.30 13.01 -0.94
CA GLY A 164 0.31 13.27 0.50
C GLY A 164 0.04 12.02 1.33
N ILE A 165 0.77 11.88 2.44
CA ILE A 165 0.61 10.78 3.39
C ILE A 165 -0.71 10.96 4.15
N GLU A 166 -0.96 12.16 4.68
CA GLU A 166 -2.17 12.51 5.41
C GLU A 166 -3.41 12.24 4.57
N ASN A 167 -3.40 12.71 3.31
CA ASN A 167 -4.48 12.46 2.37
C ASN A 167 -4.73 10.96 2.20
N GLY A 168 -3.68 10.15 2.02
CA GLY A 168 -3.83 8.70 1.92
C GLY A 168 -4.42 8.08 3.19
N ILE A 169 -3.97 8.51 4.38
CA ILE A 169 -4.52 8.00 5.65
C ILE A 169 -5.99 8.39 5.82
N ARG A 170 -6.37 9.62 5.48
CA ARG A 170 -7.77 10.11 5.57
C ARG A 170 -8.72 9.33 4.66
N HIS A 171 -8.24 8.88 3.50
CA HIS A 171 -9.07 8.20 2.48
C HIS A 171 -9.00 6.67 2.53
N GLN A 172 -7.95 6.08 3.12
CA GLN A 172 -7.77 4.64 3.23
C GLN A 172 -7.49 4.24 4.69
N LEU A 173 -8.56 4.11 5.46
CA LEU A 173 -8.51 3.58 6.83
C LEU A 173 -8.23 2.06 6.89
N LYS A 174 -8.36 1.35 5.76
CA LYS A 174 -8.02 -0.07 5.63
C LYS A 174 -6.50 -0.27 5.52
N ILE A 175 -5.99 -1.44 5.93
CA ILE A 175 -4.56 -1.82 5.96
C ILE A 175 -3.98 -2.05 4.53
N SER A 176 -4.58 -1.44 3.49
CA SER A 176 -4.10 -1.56 2.12
C SER A 176 -3.00 -0.52 1.84
N PRO A 177 -1.92 -0.88 1.13
CA PRO A 177 -0.94 0.09 0.65
C PRO A 177 -1.57 1.16 -0.24
N PHE A 178 -1.03 2.37 -0.20
CA PHE A 178 -1.47 3.46 -1.06
C PHE A 178 -0.33 4.30 -1.58
N ALA A 179 -0.52 4.89 -2.75
CA ALA A 179 0.49 5.72 -3.40
C ALA A 179 0.56 7.10 -2.74
N VAL A 180 1.74 7.49 -2.31
CA VAL A 180 2.02 8.84 -1.75
C VAL A 180 2.67 9.74 -2.78
N ALA A 181 3.46 9.17 -3.69
CA ALA A 181 4.09 9.92 -4.76
C ALA A 181 4.30 9.03 -6.00
N ILE A 182 4.20 9.63 -7.19
CA ILE A 182 4.51 9.00 -8.47
C ILE A 182 5.41 9.90 -9.29
N PHE A 183 6.47 9.32 -9.83
CA PHE A 183 7.29 9.93 -10.87
C PHE A 183 7.20 9.12 -12.17
N GLU A 184 7.00 9.83 -13.29
CA GLU A 184 7.06 9.29 -14.65
C GLU A 184 8.15 10.02 -15.45
N GLY A 185 9.11 9.28 -15.98
CA GLY A 185 10.18 9.81 -16.83
C GLY A 185 10.90 8.70 -17.62
N ASN A 186 11.87 9.07 -18.46
CA ASN A 186 12.68 8.06 -19.18
C ASN A 186 13.70 7.38 -18.27
N ASN A 187 14.14 8.09 -17.23
CA ASN A 187 15.10 7.60 -16.25
C ASN A 187 14.58 7.86 -14.83
N LYS A 188 15.35 7.48 -13.80
CA LYS A 188 15.05 7.87 -12.41
C LYS A 188 14.99 9.41 -12.27
N PRO A 189 14.35 9.95 -11.22
CA PRO A 189 14.36 11.39 -10.96
C PRO A 189 15.79 11.94 -10.91
N GLY A 190 16.02 13.10 -11.55
CA GLY A 190 17.34 13.71 -11.64
C GLY A 190 17.83 14.25 -10.30
N SER A 191 16.92 14.83 -9.50
CA SER A 191 17.21 15.33 -8.17
C SER A 191 16.52 14.51 -7.09
N LEU A 192 17.31 13.88 -6.21
CA LEU A 192 16.81 13.18 -5.03
C LEU A 192 16.14 14.15 -4.05
N ASN A 193 16.70 15.35 -3.89
CA ASN A 193 16.15 16.40 -3.04
C ASN A 193 14.73 16.76 -3.48
N GLN A 194 14.56 17.14 -4.75
CA GLN A 194 13.24 17.52 -5.28
C GLN A 194 12.23 16.36 -5.22
N PHE A 195 12.69 15.13 -5.44
CA PHE A 195 11.82 13.95 -5.38
C PHE A 195 11.27 13.66 -3.97
N LEU A 196 12.05 13.95 -2.92
CA LEU A 196 11.68 13.67 -1.54
C LEU A 196 11.19 14.88 -0.75
N ASP A 197 11.27 16.09 -1.31
CA ASP A 197 11.03 17.35 -0.59
C ASP A 197 9.65 17.39 0.06
N ASN A 198 8.59 17.15 -0.73
CA ASN A 198 7.22 17.11 -0.20
C ASN A 198 7.02 16.02 0.86
N PHE A 199 7.64 14.85 0.67
CA PHE A 199 7.54 13.73 1.62
C PHE A 199 8.18 14.07 2.96
N ILE A 200 9.39 14.62 2.92
CA ILE A 200 10.15 14.98 4.12
C ILE A 200 9.48 16.16 4.82
N THR A 201 9.07 17.18 4.06
CA THR A 201 8.40 18.37 4.60
C THR A 201 7.10 18.00 5.30
N GLU A 202 6.23 17.21 4.66
CA GLU A 202 5.00 16.73 5.29
C GLU A 202 5.31 15.87 6.52
N LYS A 203 6.28 14.94 6.42
CA LYS A 203 6.63 14.07 7.52
C LYS A 203 7.12 14.85 8.74
N ILE A 204 8.01 15.82 8.55
CA ILE A 204 8.61 16.62 9.62
C ILE A 204 7.57 17.57 10.21
N ASN A 205 6.92 18.39 9.38
CA ASN A 205 6.10 19.51 9.83
C ASN A 205 4.71 19.07 10.32
N SER A 206 4.07 18.13 9.63
CA SER A 206 2.64 17.82 9.83
C SER A 206 2.41 16.52 10.60
N LEU A 207 3.38 15.59 10.58
CA LEU A 207 3.12 14.22 11.00
C LEU A 207 3.99 13.69 12.15
N SER A 208 5.06 14.41 12.53
CA SER A 208 5.98 13.95 13.58
C SER A 208 5.60 14.44 14.98
N SER A 209 5.59 15.76 15.23
CA SER A 209 5.37 16.32 16.57
C SER A 209 3.92 16.76 16.83
N THR A 210 3.29 17.39 15.84
CA THR A 210 1.93 17.91 15.93
C THR A 210 0.88 16.85 15.63
N GLY A 211 1.13 15.98 14.65
CA GLY A 211 0.13 15.04 14.12
C GLY A 211 -1.05 15.76 13.47
N PHE A 212 -2.07 15.02 13.07
CA PHE A 212 -3.31 15.58 12.52
C PHE A 212 -4.54 15.00 13.19
N VAL A 213 -5.63 15.78 13.24
CA VAL A 213 -6.90 15.33 13.79
C VAL A 213 -7.76 14.74 12.67
N TYR A 214 -8.26 13.53 12.91
CA TYR A 214 -9.21 12.84 12.04
C TYR A 214 -10.32 12.24 12.89
N GLN A 215 -11.56 12.63 12.61
CA GLN A 215 -12.75 12.18 13.35
C GLN A 215 -12.61 12.35 14.88
N GLY A 216 -12.03 13.49 15.31
CA GLY A 216 -11.80 13.79 16.73
C GLY A 216 -10.60 13.08 17.36
N VAL A 217 -9.96 12.15 16.65
CA VAL A 217 -8.77 11.43 17.14
C VAL A 217 -7.50 12.08 16.59
N LYS A 218 -6.54 12.35 17.47
CA LYS A 218 -5.20 12.80 17.09
C LYS A 218 -4.38 11.63 16.58
N ILE A 219 -3.96 11.69 15.31
CA ILE A 219 -3.14 10.68 14.65
C ILE A 219 -1.72 11.22 14.47
N THR A 220 -0.74 10.46 14.95
CA THR A 220 0.68 10.67 14.67
C THR A 220 1.17 9.60 13.71
N VAL A 221 2.16 9.92 12.88
CA VAL A 221 2.71 8.95 11.92
C VAL A 221 4.19 8.80 12.21
N SER A 222 4.69 7.58 12.26
CA SER A 222 6.12 7.29 12.34
C SER A 222 6.55 6.43 11.15
N LEU A 223 7.68 6.77 10.55
CA LEU A 223 8.26 6.00 9.45
C LEU A 223 9.12 4.89 10.05
N LYS A 224 8.63 3.64 9.99
CA LYS A 224 9.36 2.48 10.52
C LYS A 224 10.36 1.91 9.51
N TYR A 225 9.89 1.62 8.29
CA TYR A 225 10.68 0.90 7.30
C TYR A 225 10.53 1.46 5.90
N MET A 226 11.60 1.38 5.12
CA MET A 226 11.60 1.55 3.67
C MET A 226 12.01 0.25 2.99
N ILE A 227 11.14 -0.26 2.13
CA ILE A 227 11.33 -1.49 1.36
C ILE A 227 11.33 -1.11 -0.12
N CYS A 228 12.43 -1.38 -0.80
CA CYS A 228 12.53 -1.23 -2.24
C CYS A 228 13.68 -2.08 -2.80
N ASP A 229 13.75 -2.21 -4.12
CA ASP A 229 14.82 -2.96 -4.80
C ASP A 229 16.20 -2.27 -4.69
N ALA A 230 17.27 -2.95 -5.09
CA ALA A 230 18.63 -2.42 -4.92
C ALA A 230 18.88 -1.08 -5.68
N PRO A 231 18.43 -0.89 -6.93
CA PRO A 231 18.54 0.40 -7.62
C PRO A 231 17.76 1.53 -6.93
N ALA A 232 16.57 1.29 -6.41
CA ALA A 232 15.80 2.30 -5.68
C ALA A 232 16.44 2.63 -4.32
N ARG A 233 16.86 1.62 -3.54
CA ARG A 233 17.58 1.82 -2.27
C ARG A 233 18.83 2.66 -2.45
N SER A 234 19.66 2.33 -3.44
CA SER A 234 20.89 3.08 -3.70
C SER A 234 20.63 4.55 -4.06
N PHE A 235 19.53 4.83 -4.75
CA PHE A 235 19.08 6.19 -5.05
C PHE A 235 18.59 6.92 -3.80
N LEU A 236 17.67 6.33 -3.04
CA LEU A 236 17.10 6.94 -1.83
C LEU A 236 18.15 7.20 -0.76
N LYS A 237 19.07 6.25 -0.56
CA LYS A 237 20.16 6.37 0.41
C LYS A 237 21.31 7.25 -0.08
N ASN A 238 21.31 7.65 -1.35
CA ASN A 238 22.40 8.39 -1.98
C ASN A 238 23.78 7.69 -1.84
N ILE A 239 23.80 6.38 -2.12
CA ILE A 239 24.99 5.52 -1.99
C ILE A 239 25.43 4.96 -3.34
N LYS A 240 26.60 4.32 -3.35
CA LYS A 240 27.07 3.57 -4.51
C LYS A 240 26.14 2.39 -4.84
N PRO A 241 25.95 2.07 -6.13
CA PRO A 241 25.04 1.00 -6.54
C PRO A 241 25.58 -0.38 -6.16
N HIS A 242 24.69 -1.39 -6.20
CA HIS A 242 24.94 -2.80 -5.83
C HIS A 242 26.12 -3.50 -6.54
N ASN A 243 26.65 -2.94 -7.63
CA ASN A 243 27.79 -3.48 -8.39
C ASN A 243 29.11 -2.72 -8.16
N SER A 244 29.21 -1.94 -7.08
CA SER A 244 30.41 -1.16 -6.75
C SER A 244 31.30 -1.87 -5.74
N TYR A 245 32.57 -1.50 -5.64
CA TYR A 245 33.49 -2.11 -4.66
C TYR A 245 33.01 -1.96 -3.21
N PHE A 246 32.27 -0.91 -2.86
CA PHE A 246 31.76 -0.69 -1.50
C PHE A 246 30.23 -0.64 -1.50
N ALA A 247 29.58 -1.64 -2.10
CA ALA A 247 28.14 -1.61 -2.31
C ALA A 247 27.28 -2.20 -1.20
N CYS A 248 27.82 -3.12 -0.40
CA CYS A 248 27.06 -3.73 0.68
C CYS A 248 26.46 -2.62 1.54
N GLU A 249 25.23 -2.77 1.99
CA GLU A 249 24.52 -1.74 2.76
C GLU A 249 24.55 -2.03 4.27
N LYS A 250 24.99 -3.23 4.65
CA LYS A 250 24.95 -3.73 6.04
C LYS A 250 26.35 -3.87 6.66
N CYS A 251 27.39 -4.10 5.87
CA CYS A 251 28.76 -4.21 6.39
C CYS A 251 29.80 -3.58 5.45
N ASN A 252 30.96 -3.21 5.97
CA ASN A 252 32.02 -2.52 5.25
C ASN A 252 32.88 -3.44 4.36
N VAL A 253 32.32 -4.55 3.87
CA VAL A 253 33.02 -5.45 2.96
C VAL A 253 33.41 -4.73 1.66
N LYS A 254 34.69 -4.85 1.30
CA LYS A 254 35.18 -4.45 -0.02
C LYS A 254 34.99 -5.61 -1.00
N GLY A 255 34.26 -5.36 -2.07
CA GLY A 255 34.08 -6.28 -3.18
C GLY A 255 35.38 -6.46 -3.97
N LEU A 256 35.50 -7.61 -4.61
CA LEU A 256 36.62 -8.00 -5.48
C LEU A 256 36.10 -8.17 -6.90
N ARG A 257 36.83 -7.66 -7.89
CA ARG A 257 36.46 -7.82 -9.30
C ARG A 257 37.03 -9.13 -9.83
N MET A 258 36.15 -10.04 -10.27
CA MET A 258 36.51 -11.31 -10.89
C MET A 258 35.65 -11.55 -12.13
N GLN A 259 36.26 -11.84 -13.27
CA GLN A 259 35.55 -12.18 -14.52
C GLN A 259 34.38 -11.23 -14.84
N ASN A 260 34.64 -9.92 -14.79
CA ASN A 260 33.66 -8.85 -15.04
C ASN A 260 32.46 -8.80 -14.05
N ARG A 261 32.61 -9.40 -12.87
CA ARG A 261 31.64 -9.36 -11.76
C ARG A 261 32.31 -8.82 -10.49
N ILE A 262 31.53 -8.22 -9.60
CA ILE A 262 31.97 -7.90 -8.24
C ILE A 262 31.47 -9.00 -7.31
N LEU A 263 32.38 -9.57 -6.52
CA LEU A 263 32.10 -10.57 -5.49
C LEU A 263 32.38 -9.97 -4.12
N TYR A 264 31.50 -10.22 -3.15
CA TYR A 264 31.70 -9.78 -1.76
C TYR A 264 32.07 -11.00 -0.93
N PRO A 265 33.34 -11.12 -0.48
CA PRO A 265 33.76 -12.25 0.33
C PRO A 265 33.06 -12.21 1.70
N CYS A 266 32.61 -13.38 2.18
CA CYS A 266 32.08 -13.53 3.53
C CYS A 266 33.24 -13.79 4.48
N ASN A 267 33.75 -12.74 5.12
CA ASN A 267 34.73 -12.87 6.20
C ASN A 267 34.02 -12.65 7.53
N SER A 268 34.47 -13.33 8.59
CA SER A 268 33.86 -13.25 9.93
C SER A 268 34.12 -11.92 10.64
N ASN A 269 35.18 -11.20 10.27
CA ASN A 269 35.65 -10.00 10.99
C ASN A 269 35.36 -8.70 10.21
N ILE A 270 34.15 -8.55 9.68
CA ILE A 270 33.77 -7.35 8.92
C ILE A 270 32.91 -6.44 9.79
N GLU A 271 33.33 -5.18 9.87
CA GLU A 271 32.58 -4.14 10.56
C GLU A 271 31.17 -3.98 9.96
N ILE A 272 30.15 -4.00 10.83
CA ILE A 272 28.76 -3.78 10.49
C ILE A 272 28.49 -2.27 10.49
N ARG A 273 27.74 -1.79 9.49
CA ARG A 273 27.35 -0.37 9.44
C ARG A 273 26.30 -0.08 10.51
N THR A 274 26.45 1.07 11.14
CA THR A 274 25.49 1.62 12.11
C THR A 274 24.77 2.82 11.52
N ASP A 275 23.61 3.18 12.08
CA ASP A 275 22.88 4.38 11.67
C ASP A 275 23.71 5.65 11.91
N GLU A 276 24.40 5.72 13.05
CA GLU A 276 25.33 6.81 13.38
C GLU A 276 26.50 6.90 12.40
N GLY A 277 27.14 5.77 12.09
CA GLY A 277 28.24 5.72 11.13
C GLY A 277 27.80 6.13 9.71
N PHE A 278 26.55 5.86 9.34
CA PHE A 278 25.97 6.33 8.09
C PHE A 278 25.76 7.85 8.09
N LEU A 279 25.22 8.40 9.18
CA LEU A 279 24.98 9.85 9.33
C LEU A 279 26.29 10.65 9.25
N ASN A 280 27.31 10.16 9.94
CA ASN A 280 28.65 10.75 9.97
C ASN A 280 29.49 10.44 8.72
N GLN A 281 28.94 9.66 7.78
CA GLN A 281 29.61 9.22 6.55
C GLN A 281 31.01 8.60 6.79
N VAL A 282 31.16 7.83 7.87
CA VAL A 282 32.44 7.18 8.26
C VAL A 282 33.05 6.41 7.07
N HIS A 283 32.19 5.74 6.31
CA HIS A 283 32.57 4.93 5.14
C HIS A 283 32.45 5.72 3.83
N LYS A 284 33.31 6.72 3.61
CA LYS A 284 33.20 7.67 2.48
C LYS A 284 33.03 7.00 1.12
N GLU A 285 33.69 5.85 0.89
CA GLU A 285 33.63 5.11 -0.36
C GLU A 285 32.28 4.43 -0.60
N HIS A 286 31.43 4.28 0.41
CA HIS A 286 30.06 3.78 0.26
C HIS A 286 29.10 4.88 -0.21
N HIS A 287 29.35 6.13 0.21
CA HIS A 287 28.45 7.25 0.01
C HIS A 287 28.71 7.99 -1.32
N LYS A 288 27.66 8.59 -1.88
CA LYS A 288 27.77 9.63 -2.91
C LYS A 288 27.50 11.02 -2.35
N GLY A 289 26.79 11.08 -1.23
CA GLY A 289 26.43 12.27 -0.49
C GLY A 289 25.46 11.90 0.63
N LEU A 290 25.03 12.89 1.41
CA LEU A 290 24.02 12.67 2.44
C LEU A 290 22.65 12.52 1.77
N SER A 291 21.84 11.60 2.27
CA SER A 291 20.45 11.48 1.82
C SER A 291 19.58 12.51 2.53
N PRO A 292 18.62 13.16 1.86
CA PRO A 292 17.65 14.04 2.51
C PRO A 292 16.82 13.34 3.59
N LEU A 293 16.70 12.01 3.52
CA LEU A 293 15.97 11.19 4.48
C LEU A 293 16.61 11.20 5.88
N THR A 294 17.87 11.60 6.02
CA THR A 294 18.50 11.75 7.34
C THR A 294 17.88 12.86 8.18
N LYS A 295 17.11 13.76 7.56
CA LYS A 295 16.35 14.82 8.25
C LYS A 295 15.13 14.27 9.00
N ILE A 296 14.69 13.05 8.69
CA ILE A 296 13.52 12.45 9.36
C ILE A 296 13.94 11.99 10.76
N PRO A 297 13.31 12.53 11.82
CA PRO A 297 13.69 12.16 13.19
C PRO A 297 13.38 10.68 13.46
N HIS A 298 14.26 10.03 14.22
CA HIS A 298 14.15 8.64 14.64
C HIS A 298 14.06 7.61 13.50
N PHE A 299 14.54 7.95 12.28
CA PHE A 299 14.63 7.02 11.17
C PHE A 299 16.09 6.68 10.83
N GLY A 300 16.47 5.41 11.02
CA GLY A 300 17.82 4.92 10.74
C GLY A 300 18.04 4.57 9.26
N MET A 301 19.11 5.08 8.66
CA MET A 301 19.44 4.83 7.25
C MET A 301 19.98 3.41 6.98
N VAL A 302 20.43 2.70 8.01
CA VAL A 302 20.85 1.30 7.97
C VAL A 302 19.75 0.40 8.50
N SER A 303 19.20 0.69 9.69
CA SER A 303 18.17 -0.14 10.34
C SER A 303 16.80 -0.02 9.68
N GLY A 304 16.40 1.18 9.25
CA GLY A 304 15.11 1.46 8.63
C GLY A 304 14.99 0.98 7.18
N PHE A 305 16.10 0.70 6.49
CA PHE A 305 16.08 0.09 5.17
C PHE A 305 16.14 -1.43 5.25
N ILE A 306 15.00 -2.07 4.95
CA ILE A 306 14.86 -3.53 4.95
C ILE A 306 15.15 -4.08 3.56
N LEU A 307 15.91 -5.18 3.54
CA LEU A 307 16.26 -5.87 2.31
C LEU A 307 15.08 -6.72 1.85
N ASP A 308 14.60 -6.46 0.64
CA ASP A 308 13.46 -7.19 0.08
C ASP A 308 13.85 -8.61 -0.35
N TYR A 309 13.31 -9.60 0.36
CA TYR A 309 13.48 -11.03 0.10
C TYR A 309 13.13 -11.42 -1.35
N MET A 310 12.07 -10.83 -1.93
CA MET A 310 11.64 -11.18 -3.27
C MET A 310 12.71 -10.84 -4.32
N HIS A 311 13.26 -9.63 -4.24
CA HIS A 311 14.28 -9.18 -5.19
C HIS A 311 15.66 -9.78 -4.92
N MET A 312 16.04 -9.97 -3.65
CA MET A 312 17.36 -10.48 -3.31
C MET A 312 17.45 -12.01 -3.43
N SER A 313 16.56 -12.74 -2.76
CA SER A 313 16.64 -14.20 -2.68
C SER A 313 15.94 -14.85 -3.86
N CYS A 314 14.65 -14.55 -4.10
CA CYS A 314 13.89 -15.24 -5.15
C CYS A 314 14.35 -14.87 -6.56
N LEU A 315 14.31 -13.59 -6.92
CA LEU A 315 14.68 -13.14 -8.27
C LEU A 315 16.19 -13.05 -8.49
N GLY A 316 16.96 -12.77 -7.42
CA GLY A 316 18.41 -12.62 -7.49
C GLY A 316 19.15 -13.95 -7.44
N THR A 317 19.03 -14.69 -6.33
CA THR A 317 19.79 -15.92 -6.09
C THR A 317 19.13 -17.15 -6.69
N MET A 318 17.86 -17.42 -6.36
CA MET A 318 17.18 -18.65 -6.78
C MET A 318 17.07 -18.77 -8.29
N ARG A 319 16.77 -17.66 -8.99
CA ARG A 319 16.79 -17.63 -10.46
C ARG A 319 18.13 -18.10 -11.04
N ARG A 320 19.26 -17.69 -10.45
CA ARG A 320 20.60 -18.09 -10.93
C ARG A 320 20.89 -19.54 -10.60
N LEU A 321 20.52 -20.00 -9.40
CA LEU A 321 20.67 -21.40 -9.02
C LEU A 321 19.90 -22.32 -9.97
N ILE A 322 18.63 -22.01 -10.26
CA ILE A 322 17.82 -22.75 -11.25
C ILE A 322 18.51 -22.75 -12.61
N GLN A 323 19.04 -21.62 -13.09
CA GLN A 323 19.77 -21.57 -14.36
C GLN A 323 21.03 -22.46 -14.35
N TYR A 324 21.75 -22.55 -13.25
CA TYR A 324 22.93 -23.43 -13.14
C TYR A 324 22.53 -24.90 -13.05
N TRP A 325 21.49 -25.21 -12.29
CA TRP A 325 21.01 -26.58 -12.08
C TRP A 325 20.42 -27.19 -13.35
N PHE A 326 19.72 -26.42 -14.18
CA PHE A 326 19.01 -26.95 -15.35
C PHE A 326 19.79 -26.82 -16.67
N LYS A 327 20.92 -26.09 -16.72
CA LYS A 327 21.75 -26.02 -17.93
C LYS A 327 22.74 -27.20 -17.99
N PRO A 328 22.69 -28.07 -19.02
CA PRO A 328 23.50 -29.29 -19.10
C PRO A 328 25.02 -29.06 -19.07
N SER A 329 25.47 -27.87 -19.47
CA SER A 329 26.88 -27.52 -19.66
C SER A 329 27.61 -27.13 -18.37
N TRP A 330 26.97 -27.17 -17.19
CA TRP A 330 27.55 -26.68 -15.93
C TRP A 330 27.85 -27.83 -14.97
N LYS A 331 28.98 -27.74 -14.25
CA LYS A 331 29.46 -28.78 -13.30
C LYS A 331 28.51 -29.08 -12.14
N CYS A 332 27.50 -28.26 -11.91
CA CYS A 332 26.52 -28.35 -10.82
C CYS A 332 25.10 -28.60 -11.34
N CYS A 333 24.98 -29.22 -12.52
CA CYS A 333 23.71 -29.62 -13.09
C CYS A 333 23.03 -30.70 -12.24
N ILE A 334 21.72 -30.57 -11.97
CA ILE A 334 20.97 -31.61 -11.25
C ILE A 334 20.70 -32.82 -12.16
N SER A 335 20.46 -33.99 -11.57
CA SER A 335 20.23 -35.23 -12.31
C SER A 335 19.03 -35.11 -13.26
N LEU A 336 18.98 -35.97 -14.28
CA LEU A 336 17.83 -36.01 -15.18
C LEU A 336 16.52 -36.33 -14.45
N SER A 337 16.55 -37.25 -13.46
CA SER A 337 15.39 -37.60 -12.63
C SER A 337 14.83 -36.42 -11.84
N LEU A 338 15.70 -35.64 -11.20
CA LEU A 338 15.28 -34.44 -10.45
C LEU A 338 14.75 -33.33 -11.37
N ARG A 339 15.23 -33.26 -12.63
CA ARG A 339 14.67 -32.31 -13.62
C ARG A 339 13.27 -32.69 -14.04
N THR A 340 13.00 -33.97 -14.27
CA THR A 340 11.66 -34.44 -14.64
C THR A 340 10.66 -34.23 -13.51
N GLU A 341 11.06 -34.41 -12.25
CA GLU A 341 10.20 -34.12 -11.08
C GLU A 341 9.93 -32.62 -10.87
N ALA A 342 10.91 -31.77 -11.17
CA ALA A 342 10.81 -30.32 -10.95
C ALA A 342 10.17 -29.55 -12.13
N SER A 343 9.96 -30.21 -13.26
CA SER A 343 9.29 -29.62 -14.43
C SER A 343 7.78 -29.79 -14.27
N PHE A 344 7.13 -28.81 -13.63
CA PHE A 344 5.67 -28.73 -13.55
C PHE A 344 5.04 -28.24 -14.85
#